data_AF-A0A7C2RG94-F1
#
_entry.id   AF-A0A7C2RG94-F1
#
_cell.length_a   1.000
_cell.length_b   1.000
_cell.length_c   1.000
_cell.angle_alpha   90.00
_cell.angle_beta   90.00
_cell.angle_gamma   90.00
#
_symmetry.space_group_name_H-M   'P 1'
#
loop_
_entity.id
_entity.type
_entity.pdbx_description
1 polymer ?
#
loop_
_entity_poly.entity_id
_entity_poly.type
_entity_poly.pdbx_seq_one_letter_code
_entity_poly.pdbx_strand_id
1 'polypeptide(L)'
;MLGLLETGSGFWSAIIWILLVLVIGCAVFYIRNKGEDSYKKNTEQDKPFISGNPEENKENSHLSASHIYWGFTEALKSYYDPLVKMHTGNINDYSSLIITITVIILIIIGVNG
;
A
#
# COMPACT_ATOMS: atom_id res chain seq x y z
N MET A 1 -7.74 24.13 -17.76
CA MET A 1 -7.94 23.57 -16.40
C MET A 1 -7.08 24.35 -15.41
N LEU A 2 -7.51 25.56 -15.04
CA LEU A 2 -6.89 26.41 -14.02
C LEU A 2 -7.85 26.67 -12.84
N GLY A 3 -8.92 25.86 -12.72
CA GLY A 3 -9.93 26.01 -11.68
C GLY A 3 -9.51 25.29 -10.41
N LEU A 4 -9.81 25.91 -9.26
CA LEU A 4 -9.74 25.29 -7.95
C LEU A 4 -10.76 24.14 -7.92
N LEU A 5 -10.31 22.91 -7.64
CA LEU A 5 -11.23 21.83 -7.33
C LEU A 5 -11.64 22.02 -5.87
N GLU A 6 -12.90 22.38 -5.63
CA GLU A 6 -13.48 22.29 -4.30
C GLU A 6 -13.66 20.82 -3.96
N THR A 7 -12.94 20.36 -2.95
CA THR A 7 -13.14 19.05 -2.35
C THR A 7 -13.74 19.24 -0.96
N GLY A 8 -14.39 18.20 -0.42
CA GLY A 8 -14.95 18.24 0.95
C GLY A 8 -13.93 18.51 2.07
N SER A 9 -12.63 18.60 1.75
CA SER A 9 -11.53 18.92 2.66
C SER A 9 -10.81 20.24 2.32
N GLY A 10 -11.28 21.03 1.35
CA GLY A 10 -10.75 22.36 1.01
C GLY A 10 -10.46 22.57 -0.48
N PHE A 11 -9.59 23.54 -0.78
CA PHE A 11 -9.23 23.92 -2.15
C PHE A 11 -7.98 23.18 -2.64
N TRP A 12 -8.08 22.54 -3.81
CA TRP A 12 -6.94 21.89 -4.46
C TRP A 12 -6.48 22.68 -5.70
N SER A 13 -5.23 23.15 -5.68
CA SER A 13 -4.64 23.94 -6.77
C SER A 13 -3.37 23.28 -7.30
N ALA A 14 -3.43 22.75 -8.51
CA ALA A 14 -2.30 22.07 -9.16
C ALA A 14 -1.06 22.99 -9.29
N ILE A 15 -1.26 24.28 -9.52
CA ILE A 15 -0.15 25.25 -9.64
C ILE A 15 0.60 25.41 -8.32
N ILE A 16 -0.11 25.41 -7.19
CA ILE A 16 0.48 25.53 -5.85
C ILE A 16 1.32 24.29 -5.55
N TRP A 17 0.84 23.10 -5.90
CA TRP A 17 1.59 21.86 -5.71
C TRP A 17 2.89 21.81 -6.54
N ILE A 18 2.85 22.25 -7.80
CA ILE A 18 4.06 22.32 -8.64
C ILE A 18 5.07 23.30 -8.03
N LEU A 19 4.63 24.49 -7.62
CA LEU A 19 5.50 25.49 -6.98
C LEU A 19 6.10 24.95 -5.67
N LEU A 20 5.29 24.26 -4.85
CA LEU A 20 5.75 23.67 -3.60
C LEU A 20 6.82 22.60 -3.82
N VAL A 21 6.62 21.69 -4.78
CA VAL A 21 7.63 20.68 -5.16
C VAL A 21 8.93 21.34 -5.62
N LEU A 22 8.85 22.43 -6.39
CA LEU A 22 10.02 23.15 -6.88
C LEU A 22 10.79 23.80 -5.71
N VAL A 23 10.09 24.50 -4.81
CA VAL A 23 10.71 25.13 -3.63
C VAL A 23 11.38 24.10 -2.72
N ILE A 24 10.68 23.00 -2.42
CA ILE A 24 11.24 21.91 -1.61
C ILE A 24 12.45 21.28 -2.31
N GLY A 25 12.36 21.03 -3.62
CA GLY A 25 13.47 20.52 -4.42
C GLY A 25 14.71 21.41 -4.34
N CYS A 26 14.54 22.72 -4.53
CA CYS A 26 15.63 23.68 -4.39
C CYS A 26 16.25 23.68 -2.98
N ALA A 27 15.43 23.60 -1.93
CA ALA A 27 15.92 23.52 -0.56
C ALA A 27 16.73 22.24 -0.32
N VAL A 28 16.26 21.09 -0.80
CA VAL A 28 16.98 19.81 -0.72
C VAL A 28 18.31 19.87 -1.46
N PHE A 29 18.35 20.41 -2.68
CA PHE A 29 19.59 20.58 -3.43
C PHE A 29 20.58 21.52 -2.71
N TYR A 30 20.08 22.61 -2.16
CA TYR A 30 20.91 23.54 -1.38
C TYR A 30 21.53 22.87 -0.15
N ILE A 31 20.75 22.11 0.61
CA ILE A 31 21.24 21.37 1.79
C ILE A 31 22.23 20.29 1.37
N ARG A 32 21.92 19.52 0.31
CA ARG A 32 22.80 18.49 -0.23
C ARG A 32 24.17 19.05 -0.60
N ASN A 33 24.22 20.23 -1.23
CA ASN A 33 25.47 20.87 -1.63
C ASN A 33 26.31 21.38 -0.45
N LYS A 34 25.76 21.40 0.78
CA LYS A 34 26.50 21.70 2.01
C LYS A 34 26.96 20.44 2.77
N GLY A 35 26.66 19.25 2.24
CA GLY A 35 27.17 18.00 2.82
C GLY A 35 28.69 17.90 2.71
N GLU A 36 29.29 17.13 3.61
CA GLU A 36 30.74 16.85 3.58
C GLU A 36 31.03 15.76 2.52
N ASP A 37 31.86 16.09 1.54
CA ASP A 37 32.25 15.18 0.46
C ASP A 37 33.39 14.24 0.87
N SER A 38 34.01 14.45 2.04
CA SER A 38 35.20 13.72 2.50
C SER A 38 34.97 12.25 2.92
N TYR A 39 33.87 11.63 2.51
CA TYR A 39 33.60 10.23 2.80
C TYR A 39 34.48 9.31 1.93
N LYS A 40 34.85 8.14 2.48
CA LYS A 40 35.71 7.19 1.78
C LYS A 40 34.90 6.35 0.79
N LYS A 41 34.88 6.77 -0.46
CA LYS A 41 34.23 6.05 -1.57
C LYS A 41 34.69 4.60 -1.66
N ASN A 42 33.77 3.69 -1.95
CA ASN A 42 33.93 2.24 -2.03
C ASN A 42 34.38 1.57 -0.72
N THR A 43 34.05 2.17 0.43
CA THR A 43 34.28 1.55 1.75
C THR A 43 32.96 1.28 2.47
N GLU A 44 33.03 0.72 3.67
CA GLU A 44 31.86 0.57 4.56
C GLU A 44 31.16 1.91 4.87
N GLN A 45 31.82 3.07 4.64
CA GLN A 45 31.20 4.38 4.77
C GLN A 45 30.17 4.68 3.67
N ASP A 46 30.19 3.95 2.55
CA ASP A 46 29.21 4.08 1.47
C ASP A 46 27.98 3.22 1.69
N LYS A 47 28.03 2.30 2.68
CA LYS A 47 26.92 1.39 2.98
C LYS A 47 25.95 2.00 3.98
N PRO A 48 24.65 1.67 3.89
CA PRO A 48 23.69 2.04 4.92
C PRO A 48 24.14 1.55 6.31
N PHE A 49 23.97 2.38 7.33
CA PHE A 49 24.26 1.98 8.70
C PHE A 49 23.14 1.07 9.23
N ILE A 50 23.38 -0.24 9.25
CA ILE A 50 22.43 -1.25 9.78
C ILE A 50 22.87 -1.69 11.18
N SER A 51 23.20 -0.74 12.06
CA SER A 51 23.63 -1.02 13.45
C SER A 51 24.77 -2.05 13.58
N GLY A 52 25.68 -2.08 12.60
CA GLY A 52 26.79 -3.04 12.55
C GLY A 52 26.46 -4.42 11.98
N ASN A 53 25.22 -4.65 11.55
CA ASN A 53 24.83 -5.87 10.83
C ASN A 53 25.24 -5.76 9.36
N PRO A 54 25.66 -6.87 8.72
CA PRO A 54 25.89 -6.88 7.28
C PRO A 54 24.57 -6.60 6.54
N GLU A 55 24.66 -5.89 5.42
CA GLU A 55 23.52 -5.70 4.52
C GLU A 55 23.09 -7.06 3.95
N GLU A 56 21.85 -7.45 4.24
CA GLU A 56 21.24 -8.61 3.58
C GLU A 56 20.84 -8.25 2.14
N ASN A 57 20.60 -9.26 1.30
CA ASN A 57 20.03 -9.00 -0.03
C ASN A 57 18.78 -8.12 0.10
N LYS A 58 18.57 -7.19 -0.84
CA LYS A 58 17.43 -6.25 -0.84
C LYS A 58 16.08 -6.95 -0.66
N GLU A 59 15.95 -8.17 -1.17
CA GLU A 59 14.76 -9.01 -1.01
C GLU A 59 14.49 -9.40 0.45
N ASN A 60 15.54 -9.61 1.25
CA ASN A 60 15.44 -9.98 2.67
C ASN A 60 15.45 -8.76 3.61
N SER A 61 15.93 -7.61 3.12
CA SER A 61 15.99 -6.36 3.89
C SER A 61 14.62 -5.70 4.11
N HIS A 62 13.58 -6.13 3.38
CA HIS A 62 12.24 -5.58 3.51
C HIS A 62 11.37 -6.43 4.46
N LEU A 63 10.76 -5.79 5.46
CA LEU A 63 9.63 -6.37 6.17
C LEU A 63 8.45 -6.45 5.20
N SER A 64 8.10 -7.66 4.75
CA SER A 64 6.91 -7.82 3.91
C SER A 64 5.66 -7.35 4.64
N ALA A 65 4.68 -6.83 3.89
CA ALA A 65 3.42 -6.36 4.46
C ALA A 65 2.69 -7.45 5.28
N SER A 66 2.90 -8.72 4.94
CA SER A 66 2.38 -9.86 5.71
C SER A 66 2.92 -9.93 7.14
N HIS A 67 4.15 -9.48 7.40
CA HIS A 67 4.72 -9.47 8.76
C HIS A 67 4.04 -8.44 9.66
N ILE A 68 3.58 -7.30 9.10
CA ILE A 68 2.93 -6.24 9.88
C ILE A 68 1.60 -6.71 10.46
N TYR A 69 0.84 -7.50 9.69
CA TYR A 69 -0.48 -8.01 10.10
C TYR A 69 -0.44 -9.44 10.62
N TRP A 70 0.74 -10.05 10.76
CA TRP A 70 0.87 -11.46 11.09
C TRP A 70 0.10 -11.85 12.35
N GLY A 71 0.24 -11.08 13.43
CA GLY A 71 -0.47 -11.35 14.68
C GLY A 71 -2.00 -11.29 14.55
N PHE A 72 -2.51 -10.37 13.74
CA PHE A 72 -3.95 -10.26 13.44
C PHE A 72 -4.44 -11.44 12.59
N THR A 73 -3.70 -11.77 11.52
CA THR A 73 -4.07 -12.88 10.62
C THR A 73 -3.97 -14.23 11.30
N GLU A 74 -2.97 -14.44 12.17
CA GLU A 74 -2.79 -15.69 12.90
C GLU A 74 -3.87 -15.85 13.98
N ALA A 75 -4.23 -14.78 14.69
CA ALA A 75 -5.33 -14.81 15.68
C ALA A 75 -6.69 -15.15 15.04
N LEU A 76 -6.90 -14.76 13.77
CA LEU A 76 -8.14 -15.01 13.03
C LEU A 76 -7.99 -16.11 11.97
N LYS A 77 -6.97 -16.95 12.06
CA LYS A 77 -6.67 -17.97 11.05
C LYS A 77 -7.83 -18.92 10.78
N SER A 78 -8.52 -19.38 11.82
CA SER A 78 -9.70 -20.23 11.68
C SER A 78 -10.87 -19.56 10.95
N TYR A 79 -10.93 -18.22 10.97
CA TYR A 79 -11.93 -17.45 10.22
C TYR A 79 -11.48 -17.21 8.78
N TYR A 80 -10.22 -16.85 8.56
CA TYR A 80 -9.70 -16.53 7.22
C TYR A 80 -9.44 -17.76 6.35
N ASP A 81 -8.93 -18.87 6.91
CA ASP A 81 -8.56 -20.06 6.14
C ASP A 81 -9.74 -20.63 5.32
N PRO A 82 -10.97 -20.79 5.86
CA PRO A 82 -12.12 -21.22 5.07
C PRO A 82 -12.52 -20.20 4.00
N LEU A 83 -12.48 -18.90 4.32
CA LEU A 83 -12.87 -17.83 3.40
C LEU A 83 -11.93 -17.76 2.19
N VAL A 84 -10.62 -17.90 2.42
CA VAL A 84 -9.62 -17.94 1.35
C VAL A 84 -9.83 -19.20 0.50
N LYS A 85 -10.12 -20.36 1.11
CA LYS A 85 -10.41 -21.60 0.37
C LYS A 85 -11.66 -21.52 -0.51
N MET A 86 -12.63 -20.68 -0.16
CA MET A 86 -13.83 -20.44 -0.97
C MET A 86 -13.51 -19.68 -2.29
N HIS A 87 -12.36 -19.02 -2.38
CA HIS A 87 -11.90 -18.33 -3.59
C HIS A 87 -11.10 -19.28 -4.48
N THR A 88 -11.79 -20.24 -5.07
CA THR A 88 -11.19 -21.30 -5.90
C THR A 88 -10.59 -20.78 -7.21
N GLY A 89 -11.00 -19.59 -7.66
CA GLY A 89 -10.65 -19.05 -8.99
C GLY A 89 -11.43 -19.69 -10.14
N ASN A 90 -12.35 -20.62 -9.86
CA ASN A 90 -13.19 -21.26 -10.87
C ASN A 90 -14.47 -20.43 -11.13
N ILE A 91 -14.67 -19.97 -12.36
CA ILE A 91 -15.82 -19.15 -12.75
C ILE A 91 -17.18 -19.81 -12.47
N ASN A 92 -17.24 -21.14 -12.51
CA ASN A 92 -18.47 -21.89 -12.25
C ASN A 92 -18.91 -21.75 -10.79
N ASP A 93 -17.96 -21.75 -9.85
CA ASP A 93 -18.25 -21.59 -8.42
C ASP A 93 -18.87 -20.21 -8.14
N TYR A 94 -18.31 -19.16 -8.73
CA TYR A 94 -18.87 -17.80 -8.62
C TYR A 94 -20.24 -17.67 -9.30
N SER A 95 -20.42 -18.28 -10.47
CA SER A 95 -21.70 -18.25 -11.20
C SER A 95 -22.80 -18.96 -10.41
N SER A 96 -22.48 -20.10 -9.79
CA SER A 96 -23.41 -20.84 -8.94
C SER A 96 -23.81 -20.05 -7.69
N LEU A 97 -22.88 -19.33 -7.06
CA LEU A 97 -23.15 -18.46 -5.92
C LEU A 97 -24.12 -17.33 -6.29
N ILE A 98 -23.94 -16.68 -7.45
CA ILE A 98 -24.83 -15.62 -7.93
C ILE A 98 -26.26 -16.15 -8.15
N ILE A 99 -26.39 -17.32 -8.81
CA ILE A 99 -27.69 -17.95 -9.04
C ILE A 99 -28.35 -18.30 -7.70
N THR A 100 -27.59 -18.88 -6.77
CA THR A 100 -28.08 -19.26 -5.45
C THR A 100 -28.60 -18.05 -4.66
N ILE A 101 -27.82 -16.96 -4.62
CA ILE A 101 -28.23 -15.70 -3.97
C ILE A 101 -29.48 -15.14 -4.64
N THR A 102 -29.56 -15.17 -5.97
CA THR A 102 -30.73 -14.70 -6.72
C THR A 102 -31.99 -15.48 -6.34
N VAL A 103 -31.91 -16.82 -6.29
CA VAL A 103 -33.03 -17.67 -5.87
C VAL A 103 -33.45 -17.34 -4.43
N ILE A 104 -32.50 -17.19 -3.50
CA ILE A 104 -32.80 -16.82 -2.11
C ILE A 104 -33.53 -15.48 -2.04
N ILE A 105 -33.07 -14.46 -2.78
CA ILE A 105 -33.71 -13.14 -2.83
C ILE A 105 -35.14 -13.25 -3.39
N LEU A 106 -35.33 -13.99 -4.48
CA LEU A 106 -36.65 -14.18 -5.09
C LEU A 106 -37.63 -14.89 -4.14
N ILE A 107 -37.16 -15.87 -3.37
CA ILE A 107 -37.98 -16.53 -2.34
C ILE A 107 -38.35 -15.52 -1.25
N ILE A 108 -37.39 -14.76 -0.72
CA ILE A 108 -37.64 -13.79 0.36
C ILE A 108 -38.65 -12.73 -0.09
N ILE A 109 -38.51 -12.21 -1.31
CA ILE A 109 -39.44 -11.21 -1.86
C ILE A 109 -40.80 -11.85 -2.16
N GLY A 110 -40.82 -13.01 -2.82
CA GLY A 110 -42.05 -13.68 -3.24
C GLY A 110 -42.88 -14.28 -2.09
N VAL A 111 -42.26 -14.54 -0.93
CA VAL A 111 -42.96 -15.03 0.28
C VAL A 111 -43.53 -13.87 1.12
N ASN A 112 -43.00 -12.66 0.98
CA ASN A 112 -43.48 -11.45 1.68
C ASN A 112 -44.40 -10.56 0.81
N GLY A 113 -44.64 -10.93 -0.45
CA GLY A 113 -45.48 -10.22 -1.41
C GLY A 113 -46.88 -10.79 -1.53
#